data_AF-A0A967JVP2-F1
#
_entry.id   AF-A0A967JVP2-F1
#
_cell.length_a   1.000
_cell.length_b   1.000
_cell.length_c   1.000
_cell.angle_alpha   90.00
_cell.angle_beta   90.00
_cell.angle_gamma   90.00
#
_symmetry.space_group_name_H-M   'P 1'
#
loop_
_entity.id
_entity.type
_entity.pdbx_description
1 polymer ?
#
loop_
_entity_poly.entity_id
_entity_poly.type
_entity_poly.pdbx_seq_one_letter_code
_entity_poly.pdbx_strand_id
1 'polypeptide(L)'
;MDKEYRVACPPGEREALVASAHHLDSRMKEIRDSGKVVGVDRIAVMAALNLAHELLDQQARDSTDADRVRERIRALQERIDVALDKTARQLQA
;
A
#
# COMPACT_ATOMS: atom_id res chain seq x y z
N MET A 1 -23.42 6.98 4.17
CA MET A 1 -24.33 5.88 3.86
C MET A 1 -24.97 5.52 5.17
N ASP A 2 -26.18 6.02 5.43
CA ASP A 2 -26.79 6.09 6.77
C ASP A 2 -27.34 4.72 7.23
N LYS A 3 -26.47 3.70 7.24
CA LYS A 3 -26.76 2.33 7.63
C LYS A 3 -25.81 1.90 8.74
N GLU A 4 -26.37 1.33 9.80
CA GLU A 4 -25.62 0.77 10.91
C GLU A 4 -25.38 -0.74 10.68
N TYR A 5 -24.14 -1.17 10.91
CA TYR A 5 -23.73 -2.56 10.78
C TYR A 5 -23.03 -3.04 12.05
N ARG A 6 -23.31 -4.28 12.45
CA ARG A 6 -22.56 -4.96 13.51
C ARG A 6 -21.48 -5.83 12.87
N VAL A 7 -20.24 -5.62 13.28
CA VAL A 7 -19.06 -6.33 12.78
C VAL A 7 -18.26 -6.85 13.97
N ALA A 8 -17.68 -8.04 13.82
CA ALA A 8 -16.77 -8.58 14.83
C ALA A 8 -15.51 -7.69 14.91
N CYS A 9 -15.10 -7.32 16.11
CA CYS A 9 -13.93 -6.48 16.35
C CYS A 9 -12.99 -7.17 17.34
N PRO A 10 -11.81 -7.63 16.89
CA PRO A 10 -10.79 -8.16 17.78
C PRO A 10 -10.28 -7.12 18.79
N PRO A 11 -9.77 -7.54 19.97
CA PRO A 11 -9.16 -6.64 20.92
C PRO A 11 -8.03 -5.82 20.28
N GLY A 12 -8.07 -4.50 20.43
CA GLY A 12 -7.05 -3.59 19.87
C GLY A 12 -7.30 -3.12 18.43
N GLU A 13 -8.25 -3.71 17.70
CA GLU A 13 -8.49 -3.34 16.28
C GLU A 13 -9.59 -2.28 16.08
N ARG A 14 -10.24 -1.83 17.16
CA ARG A 14 -11.42 -0.95 17.06
C ARG A 14 -11.15 0.32 16.26
N GLU A 15 -10.04 0.99 16.51
CA GLU A 15 -9.70 2.23 15.82
C GLU A 15 -9.46 2.00 14.33
N ALA A 16 -8.69 0.96 13.98
CA ALA A 16 -8.44 0.57 12.61
C ALA A 16 -9.76 0.23 11.87
N LEU A 17 -10.64 -0.55 12.50
CA LEU A 17 -11.92 -0.92 11.92
C LEU A 17 -12.83 0.30 11.70
N VAL A 18 -12.86 1.25 12.63
CA VAL A 18 -13.60 2.51 12.48
C VAL A 18 -13.03 3.35 11.34
N ALA A 19 -11.70 3.45 11.24
CA ALA A 19 -11.05 4.15 10.12
C ALA A 19 -11.38 3.48 8.78
N SER A 20 -11.36 2.14 8.70
CA SER A 20 -11.77 1.40 7.50
C SER A 20 -13.22 1.66 7.12
N ALA A 21 -14.13 1.70 8.10
CA ALA A 21 -15.54 1.99 7.87
C ALA A 21 -15.75 3.42 7.32
N HIS A 22 -15.06 4.42 7.88
CA HIS A 22 -15.10 5.79 7.38
C HIS A 22 -14.53 5.94 5.96
N HIS A 23 -13.47 5.19 5.67
CA HIS A 23 -12.86 5.17 4.34
C HIS A 23 -13.81 4.57 3.30
N LEU A 24 -14.43 3.42 3.62
CA LEU A 24 -15.46 2.81 2.78
C LEU A 24 -16.65 3.75 2.57
N ASP A 25 -17.15 4.39 3.63
CA ASP A 25 -18.29 5.31 3.54
C ASP A 25 -18.00 6.51 2.62
N SER A 26 -16.80 7.08 2.72
CA SER A 26 -16.34 8.16 1.83
C SER A 26 -16.32 7.70 0.38
N ARG A 27 -15.77 6.52 0.09
CA ARG A 27 -15.70 5.98 -1.27
C ARG A 27 -17.10 5.69 -1.84
N MET A 28 -18.01 5.17 -1.02
CA MET A 28 -19.39 4.96 -1.42
C MET A 28 -20.13 6.27 -1.70
N LYS A 29 -19.87 7.34 -0.92
CA LYS A 29 -20.42 8.68 -1.15
C LYS A 29 -19.92 9.25 -2.48
N GLU A 30 -18.63 9.18 -2.76
CA GLU A 30 -18.05 9.63 -4.05
C GLU A 30 -18.72 8.94 -5.25
N ILE A 31 -18.88 7.61 -5.19
CA ILE A 31 -19.51 6.84 -6.27
C ILE A 31 -20.98 7.22 -6.43
N ARG A 32 -21.72 7.37 -5.33
CA ARG A 32 -23.11 7.84 -5.36
C ARG A 32 -23.21 9.23 -5.99
N ASP A 33 -22.37 10.15 -5.53
CA ASP A 33 -22.40 11.56 -5.92
C ASP A 33 -21.98 11.75 -7.39
N SER A 34 -21.24 10.80 -7.97
CA SER A 34 -20.95 10.75 -9.41
C SER A 34 -22.20 10.54 -10.29
N GLY A 35 -23.30 10.01 -9.73
CA GLY A 35 -24.55 9.71 -10.44
C GLY A 35 -24.47 8.56 -11.45
N LYS A 36 -23.30 7.95 -11.67
CA LYS A 36 -23.10 6.89 -12.69
C LYS A 36 -23.58 5.51 -12.26
N VAL A 37 -23.70 5.28 -10.96
CA VAL A 37 -24.07 3.97 -10.39
C VAL A 37 -25.30 4.14 -9.52
N VAL A 38 -26.34 3.36 -9.82
CA VAL A 38 -27.61 3.37 -9.08
C VAL A 38 -27.71 2.11 -8.23
N GLY A 39 -28.18 2.27 -7.00
CA GLY A 39 -28.40 1.19 -6.04
C GLY A 39 -27.27 1.05 -5.03
N VAL A 40 -27.63 0.98 -3.75
CA VAL A 40 -26.67 0.94 -2.62
C VAL A 40 -25.77 -0.29 -2.69
N ASP A 41 -26.32 -1.45 -3.03
CA ASP A 41 -25.54 -2.70 -3.10
C ASP A 41 -24.50 -2.64 -4.23
N ARG A 42 -24.87 -2.06 -5.39
CA ARG A 42 -23.93 -1.87 -6.51
C ARG A 42 -22.86 -0.84 -6.16
N ILE A 43 -23.21 0.23 -5.47
CA ILE A 43 -22.25 1.22 -4.96
C ILE A 43 -21.26 0.56 -3.99
N ALA A 44 -21.74 -0.29 -3.08
CA ALA A 44 -20.87 -1.00 -2.13
C ALA A 44 -19.89 -1.95 -2.84
N VAL A 45 -20.37 -2.72 -3.82
CA VAL A 45 -19.51 -3.61 -4.63
C VAL A 45 -18.47 -2.82 -5.41
N MET A 46 -18.85 -1.71 -6.04
CA MET A 46 -17.92 -0.85 -6.78
C MET A 46 -16.87 -0.21 -5.85
N ALA A 47 -17.29 0.26 -4.67
CA ALA A 47 -16.37 0.80 -3.67
C ALA A 47 -15.36 -0.25 -3.22
N ALA A 48 -15.83 -1.47 -2.89
CA ALA A 48 -14.97 -2.57 -2.48
C ALA A 48 -13.96 -2.97 -3.58
N LEU A 49 -14.41 -3.05 -4.84
CA LEU A 49 -13.53 -3.38 -5.97
C LEU A 49 -12.46 -2.31 -6.19
N ASN A 50 -12.81 -1.02 -6.10
CA ASN A 50 -11.86 0.07 -6.25
C ASN A 50 -10.81 0.05 -5.13
N LEU A 51 -11.24 -0.12 -3.88
CA LEU A 51 -10.34 -0.19 -2.73
C LEU A 51 -9.41 -1.42 -2.81
N ALA A 52 -9.92 -2.57 -3.23
CA ALA A 52 -9.10 -3.76 -3.45
C ALA A 52 -8.07 -3.54 -4.57
N HIS A 53 -8.47 -2.86 -5.66
CA HIS A 53 -7.55 -2.53 -6.74
C HIS A 53 -6.44 -1.57 -6.28
N GLU A 54 -6.78 -0.54 -5.51
CA GLU A 54 -5.82 0.41 -4.94
C GLU A 54 -4.81 -0.29 -4.01
N LEU A 55 -5.28 -1.21 -3.15
CA LEU A 55 -4.42 -2.00 -2.29
C LEU A 55 -3.43 -2.87 -3.09
N LEU A 56 -3.92 -3.56 -4.13
CA LEU A 56 -3.08 -4.42 -4.97
C LEU A 56 -2.05 -3.61 -5.77
N ASP A 57 -2.44 -2.45 -6.29
CA ASP A 57 -1.52 -1.54 -6.98
C ASP A 57 -0.44 -1.00 -6.02
N GLN A 58 -0.82 -0.64 -4.80
CA GLN A 58 0.15 -0.22 -3.78
C GLN A 58 1.14 -1.34 -3.43
N GLN A 59 0.66 -2.58 -3.23
CA GLN A 59 1.54 -3.73 -2.96
C GLN A 59 2.51 -4.01 -4.11
N ALA A 60 2.08 -3.87 -5.37
CA ALA A 60 2.95 -4.03 -6.53
C ALA A 60 4.04 -2.96 -6.59
N ARG A 61 3.69 -1.70 -6.27
CA ARG A 61 4.65 -0.58 -6.18
C ARG A 61 5.66 -0.80 -5.06
N ASP A 62 5.19 -1.17 -3.87
CA ASP A 62 6.05 -1.44 -2.71
C ASP A 62 7.06 -2.56 -3.00
N SER A 63 6.63 -3.63 -3.70
CA SER A 63 7.55 -4.69 -4.15
C SER A 63 8.62 -4.16 -5.09
N THR A 64 8.22 -3.35 -6.07
CA THR A 64 9.14 -2.76 -7.06
C THR A 64 10.16 -1.82 -6.40
N ASP A 65 9.71 -1.00 -5.46
CA ASP A 65 10.59 -0.09 -4.73
C ASP A 65 11.53 -0.84 -3.78
N ALA A 66 11.07 -1.93 -3.16
CA ALA A 66 11.94 -2.82 -2.39
C ALA A 66 13.05 -3.44 -3.26
N ASP A 67 12.72 -3.86 -4.49
CA ASP A 67 13.71 -4.38 -5.45
C ASP A 67 14.73 -3.31 -5.84
N ARG A 68 14.29 -2.09 -6.15
CA ARG A 68 15.18 -0.96 -6.47
C ARG A 68 16.12 -0.64 -5.31
N VAL A 69 15.61 -0.63 -4.08
CA VAL A 69 16.43 -0.40 -2.89
C VAL A 69 17.46 -1.52 -2.71
N ARG A 70 17.07 -2.79 -2.91
CA ARG A 70 17.98 -3.94 -2.87
C ARG A 70 19.09 -3.83 -3.91
N GLU A 71 18.76 -3.51 -5.15
CA GLU A 71 19.74 -3.32 -6.23
C GLU A 71 20.72 -2.20 -5.89
N ARG A 72 20.23 -1.08 -5.36
CA ARG A 72 21.07 0.05 -4.98
C ARG A 72 22.00 -0.28 -3.82
N ILE A 73 21.54 -1.04 -2.83
CA ILE A 73 22.38 -1.55 -1.74
C ILE A 73 23.48 -2.44 -2.30
N ARG A 74 23.16 -3.36 -3.20
CA ARG A 74 24.15 -4.25 -3.84
C ARG A 74 25.21 -3.46 -4.62
N ALA A 75 24.78 -2.47 -5.41
CA ALA A 75 25.72 -1.61 -6.14
C ALA A 75 26.64 -0.80 -5.21
N LEU A 76 26.14 -0.38 -4.04
CA LEU A 76 26.96 0.29 -3.05
C LEU A 76 27.96 -0.66 -2.39
N GLN A 77 27.55 -1.90 -2.09
CA GLN A 77 28.44 -2.95 -1.56
C GLN A 77 29.59 -3.22 -2.54
N GLU A 78 29.27 -3.47 -3.81
CA GLU A 78 30.28 -3.71 -4.85
C GLU A 78 31.28 -2.54 -5.00
N ARG A 79 30.79 -1.30 -4.88
CA ARG A 79 31.67 -0.11 -4.90
C ARG A 79 32.57 -0.01 -3.68
N ILE A 80 32.08 -0.40 -2.50
CA ILE A 80 32.87 -0.43 -1.27
C ILE A 80 33.96 -1.50 -1.40
N ASP A 81 33.62 -2.70 -1.86
CA ASP A 81 34.58 -3.78 -2.06
C ASP A 81 35.70 -3.38 -3.03
N VAL A 82 35.34 -2.78 -4.18
CA VAL A 82 36.31 -2.26 -5.15
C VAL A 82 37.20 -1.16 -4.56
N ALA A 83 36.66 -0.29 -3.71
CA ALA A 83 37.44 0.76 -3.07
C ALA A 83 38.42 0.19 -2.03
N LEU A 84 37.97 -0.76 -1.22
CA LEU A 84 38.81 -1.44 -0.22
C LEU A 84 39.94 -2.24 -0.88
N ASP A 85 39.66 -2.97 -1.96
CA ASP A 85 40.68 -3.69 -2.73
C ASP A 85 41.74 -2.77 -3.32
N LYS A 86 41.34 -1.59 -3.81
CA LYS A 86 42.28 -0.57 -4.32
C LYS A 86 43.18 -0.04 -3.20
N THR A 87 42.63 0.27 -2.03
CA THR A 87 43.41 0.75 -0.89
C THR A 87 44.36 -0.31 -0.35
N ALA A 88 43.93 -1.57 -0.29
CA ALA A 88 44.77 -2.69 0.12
C ALA A 88 45.99 -2.87 -0.81
N ARG A 89 45.79 -2.74 -2.13
CA ARG A 89 46.90 -2.80 -3.10
C ARG A 89 47.85 -1.61 -3.00
N GLN A 90 47.36 -0.43 -2.65
CA GLN A 90 48.19 0.77 -2.46
C GLN A 90 49.09 0.70 -1.21
N LEU A 91 48.70 -0.05 -0.18
CA LEU A 91 49.51 -0.24 1.03
C LEU A 91 50.59 -1.33 0.89
N GLN A 92 50.52 -2.15 -0.17
CA GLN A 92 51.49 -3.23 -0.45
C GLN A 92 52.61 -2.82 -1.43
N ALA A 93 52.58 -1.58 -1.94
CA ALA A 93 53.58 -0.99 -2.83
C ALA A 93 54.38 0.10 -2.11
#